data_AF-A0A517WCQ0-F1
#
_entry.id   AF-A0A517WCQ0-F1
#
_cell.length_a   1.000
_cell.length_b   1.000
_cell.length_c   1.000
_cell.angle_alpha   90.00
_cell.angle_beta   90.00
_cell.angle_gamma   90.00
#
_symmetry.space_group_name_H-M   'P 1'
#
loop_
_entity.id
_entity.type
_entity.pdbx_description
1 polymer ?
#
loop_
_entity_poly.entity_id
_entity_poly.type
_entity_poly.pdbx_seq_one_letter_code
_entity_poly.pdbx_strand_id
1 'polypeptide(L)'
;MNNTPQNYFRLNRLTEEDIDQIVFNAGGKRAVSDHCLETELNADYLLDDAIVELKLIEEEGLEKETRRRKVADIFGKTQVDRPVVVIDPNLLCKKDLQKYQNAMEGPIKTQVKKAAKQLYSTWGKNNSHLRVLLAINNGYSALDADEFNSIVVKCATNDTAKIDYVITAGFYYYSDDHENYFFPTFELFQIQTDVEFHSFTKLKDCWHRYTEKLLTLMLLDEREIKNPKNPVIDIEYLYQGIKYLKPAPPMGKPSEFYTDGVRPRYNSTGIERLPPIGIAFPQLSKDQWCKFKMHLPHENLLQGEYTKWRKFVSEEMKKNDEKLMPAVGIDIVFEQFEKWCDSTAREMSFSNLCYFSRYLFDAQVRKVIHRSNPADNIKINYTCYIYLSTEELGRDKANDISSIYYVSEIPGLERQEELLKDQLLFFEFGLAIASAYAIKYGTSLVIHEIDKTYCWN
;
A
#
# COMPACT_ATOMS: atom_id res chain seq x y z
N MET A 1 13.09 -15.77 -1.71
CA MET A 1 12.80 -16.73 -0.61
C MET A 1 11.40 -17.35 -0.77
N ASN A 2 11.24 -18.64 -0.43
CA ASN A 2 9.95 -19.34 -0.40
C ASN A 2 8.92 -18.55 0.41
N ASN A 3 7.72 -18.34 -0.13
CA ASN A 3 6.54 -17.90 0.61
C ASN A 3 6.26 -18.91 1.73
N THR A 4 6.86 -18.70 2.89
CA THR A 4 6.34 -19.30 4.12
C THR A 4 4.91 -18.78 4.24
N PRO A 5 3.88 -19.64 4.29
CA PRO A 5 2.52 -19.15 4.52
C PRO A 5 2.53 -18.37 5.83
N GLN A 6 2.21 -17.08 5.75
CA GLN A 6 2.04 -16.23 6.93
C GLN A 6 1.10 -16.95 7.89
N ASN A 7 1.60 -17.18 9.09
CA ASN A 7 0.83 -17.87 10.12
C ASN A 7 0.04 -16.84 10.92
N TYR A 8 -0.81 -16.08 10.22
CA TYR A 8 -1.74 -15.18 10.85
C TYR A 8 -2.63 -15.96 11.81
N PHE A 9 -3.00 -15.36 12.94
CA PHE A 9 -4.14 -15.87 13.71
C PHE A 9 -5.35 -15.95 12.78
N ARG A 10 -6.04 -17.09 12.79
CA ARG A 10 -7.20 -17.32 11.94
C ARG A 10 -8.47 -17.20 12.76
N LEU A 11 -9.32 -16.28 12.34
CA LEU A 11 -10.66 -16.11 12.87
C LEU A 11 -11.64 -16.91 12.04
N ASN A 12 -12.65 -17.55 12.64
CA ASN A 12 -13.80 -17.98 11.85
C ASN A 12 -14.68 -16.76 11.53
N ARG A 13 -15.28 -16.73 10.33
CA ARG A 13 -16.39 -15.83 10.03
C ARG A 13 -17.54 -16.08 11.00
N LEU A 14 -18.31 -15.04 11.29
CA LEU A 14 -19.51 -15.15 12.11
C LEU A 14 -20.55 -15.98 11.37
N THR A 15 -21.21 -16.87 12.09
CA THR A 15 -22.32 -17.69 11.60
C THR A 15 -23.64 -17.16 12.14
N GLU A 16 -24.75 -17.63 11.58
CA GLU A 16 -26.07 -17.31 12.14
C GLU A 16 -26.23 -17.84 13.58
N GLU A 17 -25.66 -19.02 13.89
CA GLU A 17 -25.68 -19.59 15.25
C GLU A 17 -24.99 -18.69 16.28
N ASP A 18 -23.90 -18.01 15.88
CA ASP A 18 -23.23 -17.03 16.73
C ASP A 18 -24.16 -15.86 17.05
N ILE A 19 -24.89 -15.36 16.05
CA ILE A 19 -25.84 -14.25 16.22
C ILE A 19 -27.07 -14.71 17.03
N ASP A 20 -27.53 -15.94 16.84
CA ASP A 20 -28.60 -16.53 17.65
C ASP A 20 -28.27 -16.46 19.13
N GLN A 21 -27.07 -16.89 19.50
CA GLN A 21 -26.62 -16.83 20.89
C GLN A 21 -26.63 -15.39 21.41
N ILE A 22 -26.17 -14.41 20.62
CA ILE A 22 -26.14 -13.00 21.02
C ILE A 22 -27.57 -12.48 21.25
N VAL A 23 -28.48 -12.75 20.32
CA VAL A 23 -29.88 -12.29 20.39
C VAL A 23 -30.64 -12.96 21.53
N PHE A 24 -30.49 -14.27 21.72
CA PHE A 24 -31.10 -15.00 22.84
C PHE A 24 -30.62 -14.47 24.19
N ASN A 25 -29.31 -14.20 24.32
CA ASN A 25 -28.75 -13.63 25.54
C ASN A 25 -29.24 -12.20 25.81
N ALA A 26 -29.64 -11.47 24.78
CA ALA A 26 -30.28 -10.16 24.91
C ALA A 26 -31.77 -10.23 25.29
N GLY A 27 -32.33 -11.45 25.41
CA GLY A 27 -33.75 -11.70 25.69
C GLY A 27 -34.62 -11.85 24.46
N GLY A 28 -34.03 -11.87 23.26
CA GLY A 28 -34.74 -12.08 22.01
C GLY A 28 -35.03 -13.55 21.74
N LYS A 29 -35.70 -13.80 20.60
CA LYS A 29 -35.98 -15.14 20.08
C LYS A 29 -36.02 -15.14 18.56
N ARG A 30 -35.86 -16.31 17.93
CA ARG A 30 -36.13 -16.48 16.50
C ARG A 30 -37.61 -16.15 16.23
N ALA A 31 -37.88 -15.40 15.16
CA ALA A 31 -39.25 -15.04 14.79
C ALA A 31 -40.04 -16.25 14.29
N VAL A 32 -39.34 -17.23 13.69
CA VAL A 32 -39.89 -18.52 13.25
C VAL A 32 -39.00 -19.63 13.81
N SER A 33 -39.61 -20.63 14.43
CA SER A 33 -38.89 -21.74 15.07
C SER A 33 -38.46 -22.85 14.10
N ASP A 34 -39.02 -22.89 12.89
CA ASP A 34 -38.68 -23.89 11.86
C ASP A 34 -38.76 -23.27 10.44
N HIS A 35 -37.60 -22.84 9.92
CA HIS A 35 -37.49 -22.23 8.58
C HIS A 35 -37.91 -23.17 7.44
N CYS A 36 -37.94 -24.49 7.67
CA CYS A 36 -38.29 -25.48 6.65
C CYS A 36 -39.81 -25.63 6.43
N LEU A 37 -40.62 -25.14 7.37
CA LEU A 37 -42.09 -25.32 7.36
C LEU A 37 -42.85 -24.10 6.82
N GLU A 38 -42.25 -22.91 6.82
CA GLU A 38 -42.88 -21.70 6.28
C GLU A 38 -42.38 -21.36 4.87
N THR A 39 -43.32 -21.19 3.95
CA THR A 39 -43.05 -20.80 2.54
C THR A 39 -42.96 -19.29 2.34
N GLU A 40 -43.24 -18.50 3.37
CA GLU A 40 -43.29 -17.03 3.30
C GLU A 40 -42.01 -16.37 3.84
N LEU A 41 -41.68 -15.20 3.29
CA LEU A 41 -40.56 -14.39 3.75
C LEU A 41 -40.81 -13.89 5.17
N ASN A 42 -39.86 -14.11 6.07
CA ASN A 42 -39.92 -13.61 7.44
C ASN A 42 -38.58 -13.04 7.89
N ALA A 43 -38.65 -12.16 8.90
CA ALA A 43 -37.52 -11.67 9.66
C ALA A 43 -36.91 -12.78 10.51
N ASP A 44 -35.64 -12.65 10.88
CA ASP A 44 -34.94 -13.66 11.66
C ASP A 44 -35.32 -13.67 13.14
N TYR A 45 -35.52 -12.49 13.75
CA TYR A 45 -35.66 -12.36 15.21
C TYR A 45 -36.78 -11.43 15.65
N LEU A 46 -37.24 -11.68 16.88
CA LEU A 46 -38.06 -10.80 17.70
C LEU A 46 -37.25 -10.44 18.95
N LEU A 47 -37.13 -9.15 19.23
CA LEU A 47 -36.43 -8.63 20.41
C LEU A 47 -37.27 -7.50 21.02
N ASP A 48 -37.90 -7.79 22.15
CA ASP A 48 -38.90 -6.93 22.78
C ASP A 48 -39.93 -6.45 21.73
N ASP A 49 -39.90 -5.15 21.41
CA ASP A 49 -40.87 -4.48 20.53
C ASP A 49 -40.40 -4.42 19.06
N ALA A 50 -39.23 -4.99 18.77
CA ALA A 50 -38.56 -4.92 17.47
C ALA A 50 -38.57 -6.28 16.74
N ILE A 51 -38.76 -6.21 15.43
CA ILE A 51 -38.38 -7.29 14.52
C ILE A 51 -37.01 -6.99 13.95
N VAL A 52 -36.12 -7.98 13.95
CA VAL A 52 -34.73 -7.83 13.49
C VAL A 52 -34.46 -8.80 12.35
N GLU A 53 -33.93 -8.29 11.25
CA GLU A 53 -33.45 -9.09 10.13
C GLU A 53 -31.93 -9.04 10.08
N LEU A 54 -31.29 -10.20 10.00
CA LEU A 54 -29.84 -10.35 9.91
C LEU A 54 -29.40 -10.43 8.45
N LYS A 55 -28.34 -9.70 8.13
CA LYS A 55 -27.60 -9.85 6.87
C LYS A 55 -26.11 -9.95 7.14
N LEU A 56 -25.57 -11.17 7.00
CA LEU A 56 -24.13 -11.42 6.92
C LEU A 56 -23.64 -11.07 5.51
N ILE A 57 -22.85 -10.00 5.39
CA ILE A 57 -22.33 -9.52 4.10
C ILE A 57 -20.91 -10.06 3.92
N GLU A 58 -20.78 -11.04 3.03
CA GLU A 58 -19.52 -11.78 2.81
C GLU A 58 -18.85 -11.53 1.45
N GLU A 59 -19.55 -10.86 0.53
CA GLU A 59 -19.03 -10.62 -0.82
C GLU A 59 -17.95 -9.52 -0.82
N GLU A 60 -16.75 -9.83 -1.29
CA GLU A 60 -15.68 -8.82 -1.42
C GLU A 60 -15.97 -7.84 -2.58
N GLY A 61 -15.97 -6.56 -2.23
CA GLY A 61 -16.12 -5.40 -3.11
C GLY A 61 -15.33 -5.47 -4.39
N LEU A 62 -14.04 -5.66 -4.22
CA LEU A 62 -13.08 -5.54 -5.30
C LEU A 62 -12.74 -6.90 -5.93
N GLU A 63 -13.48 -7.97 -5.65
CA GLU A 63 -13.31 -9.23 -6.40
C GLU A 63 -13.85 -9.13 -7.83
N LYS A 64 -14.98 -8.45 -8.04
CA LYS A 64 -15.62 -8.36 -9.36
C LYS A 64 -14.91 -7.35 -10.25
N GLU A 65 -14.48 -7.80 -11.43
CA GLU A 65 -13.81 -6.98 -12.45
C GLU A 65 -14.63 -5.74 -12.85
N THR A 66 -15.96 -5.86 -12.94
CA THR A 66 -16.85 -4.75 -13.28
C THR A 66 -16.81 -3.62 -12.26
N ARG A 67 -16.56 -3.93 -10.97
CA ARG A 67 -16.36 -2.94 -9.91
C ARG A 67 -14.95 -2.36 -9.96
N ARG A 68 -13.92 -3.21 -10.12
CA ARG A 68 -12.52 -2.76 -10.32
C ARG A 68 -12.39 -1.72 -11.42
N ARG A 69 -13.06 -1.95 -12.56
CA ARG A 69 -13.09 -0.98 -13.68
C ARG A 69 -13.70 0.36 -13.26
N LYS A 70 -14.86 0.36 -12.60
CA LYS A 70 -15.49 1.62 -12.16
C LYS A 70 -14.62 2.39 -11.18
N VAL A 71 -13.98 1.69 -10.25
CA VAL A 71 -13.05 2.29 -9.28
C VAL A 71 -11.83 2.84 -10.02
N ALA A 72 -11.26 2.08 -10.97
CA ALA A 72 -10.16 2.54 -11.79
C ALA A 72 -10.50 3.81 -12.61
N ASP A 73 -11.68 3.87 -13.23
CA ASP A 73 -12.15 5.04 -13.99
C ASP A 73 -12.31 6.30 -13.13
N ILE A 74 -12.48 6.15 -11.81
CA ILE A 74 -12.60 7.25 -10.85
C ILE A 74 -11.19 7.69 -10.43
N PHE A 75 -10.39 6.78 -9.89
CA PHE A 75 -9.09 7.11 -9.28
C PHE A 75 -7.99 7.36 -10.31
N GLY A 76 -8.00 6.67 -11.46
CA GLY A 76 -7.01 6.88 -12.51
C GLY A 76 -7.04 8.29 -13.12
N LYS A 77 -8.18 8.99 -13.01
CA LYS A 77 -8.30 10.39 -13.47
C LYS A 77 -7.73 11.40 -12.49
N THR A 78 -7.71 11.06 -11.20
CA THR A 78 -7.17 11.92 -10.14
C THR A 78 -5.65 11.77 -9.98
N GLN A 79 -5.10 10.65 -10.47
CA GLN A 79 -3.71 10.23 -10.29
C GLN A 79 -3.10 9.86 -11.66
N VAL A 80 -2.99 10.86 -12.53
CA VAL A 80 -2.58 10.68 -13.93
C VAL A 80 -1.11 10.26 -14.02
N ASP A 81 -0.80 9.36 -14.96
CA ASP A 81 0.54 8.84 -15.28
C ASP A 81 1.28 8.12 -14.13
N ARG A 82 0.60 7.81 -13.02
CA ARG A 82 1.20 7.06 -11.92
C ARG A 82 1.20 5.54 -12.20
N PRO A 83 2.30 4.82 -11.94
CA PRO A 83 2.34 3.37 -12.11
C PRO A 83 1.54 2.63 -11.04
N VAL A 84 1.38 3.23 -9.85
CA VAL A 84 0.49 2.79 -8.77
C VAL A 84 -0.48 3.91 -8.42
N VAL A 85 -1.77 3.58 -8.45
CA VAL A 85 -2.88 4.47 -8.09
C VAL A 85 -3.43 4.05 -6.74
N VAL A 86 -3.39 4.97 -5.78
CA VAL A 86 -3.91 4.73 -4.42
C VAL A 86 -5.42 4.95 -4.40
N ILE A 87 -6.16 3.96 -3.90
CA ILE A 87 -7.60 4.02 -3.67
C ILE A 87 -7.84 4.55 -2.25
N ASP A 88 -7.83 5.87 -2.12
CA ASP A 88 -8.20 6.56 -0.90
C ASP A 88 -9.39 7.50 -1.16
N PRO A 89 -10.59 7.20 -0.64
CA PRO A 89 -11.78 8.03 -0.83
C PRO A 89 -11.60 9.50 -0.42
N ASN A 90 -10.68 9.81 0.49
CA ASN A 90 -10.40 11.18 0.94
C ASN A 90 -9.78 12.06 -0.15
N LEU A 91 -9.19 11.45 -1.18
CA LEU A 91 -8.65 12.16 -2.35
C LEU A 91 -9.76 12.61 -3.33
N LEU A 92 -10.98 12.11 -3.17
CA LEU A 92 -12.06 12.36 -4.12
C LEU A 92 -12.86 13.62 -3.79
N CYS A 93 -13.21 14.38 -4.82
CA CYS A 93 -14.23 15.41 -4.68
C CYS A 93 -15.60 14.77 -4.34
N LYS A 94 -16.53 15.53 -3.75
CA LYS A 94 -17.87 15.02 -3.36
C LYS A 94 -18.60 14.23 -4.46
N LYS A 95 -18.48 14.68 -5.71
CA LYS A 95 -19.11 14.03 -6.87
C LYS A 95 -18.51 12.67 -7.16
N ASP A 96 -17.18 12.55 -7.10
CA ASP A 96 -16.48 11.30 -7.39
C ASP A 96 -16.53 10.33 -6.21
N LEU A 97 -16.53 10.85 -4.98
CA LEU A 97 -16.83 10.07 -3.77
C LEU A 97 -18.20 9.40 -3.87
N GLN A 98 -19.22 10.12 -4.33
CA GLN A 98 -20.55 9.55 -4.54
C GLN A 98 -20.54 8.44 -5.61
N LYS A 99 -19.79 8.61 -6.70
CA LYS A 99 -19.64 7.56 -7.72
C LYS A 99 -18.92 6.33 -7.17
N TYR A 100 -17.89 6.54 -6.35
CA TYR A 100 -17.16 5.46 -5.69
C TYR A 100 -18.10 4.66 -4.77
N GLN A 101 -18.82 5.35 -3.88
CA GLN A 101 -19.81 4.72 -3.00
C GLN A 101 -20.88 3.95 -3.81
N ASN A 102 -21.39 4.53 -4.90
CA ASN A 102 -22.34 3.84 -5.79
C ASN A 102 -21.74 2.57 -6.45
N ALA A 103 -20.44 2.54 -6.70
CA ALA A 103 -19.76 1.37 -7.26
C ALA A 103 -19.62 0.25 -6.21
N MET A 104 -19.35 0.61 -4.96
CA MET A 104 -19.19 -0.31 -3.83
C MET A 104 -20.53 -0.81 -3.26
N GLU A 105 -21.60 -0.04 -3.47
CA GLU A 105 -22.96 -0.24 -2.93
C GLU A 105 -23.67 -1.54 -3.38
N GLY A 106 -23.37 -2.06 -4.58
CA GLY A 106 -24.18 -3.10 -5.24
C GLY A 106 -24.59 -4.31 -4.38
N PRO A 107 -23.66 -5.02 -3.72
CA PRO A 107 -23.99 -6.16 -2.86
C PRO A 107 -24.80 -5.75 -1.63
N ILE A 108 -24.44 -4.63 -1.00
CA ILE A 108 -25.08 -4.12 0.21
C ILE A 108 -26.52 -3.73 -0.10
N LYS A 109 -26.76 -2.96 -1.17
CA LYS A 109 -28.09 -2.56 -1.64
C LYS A 109 -29.01 -3.76 -1.86
N THR A 110 -28.47 -4.84 -2.42
CA THR A 110 -29.25 -6.06 -2.67
C THR A 110 -29.70 -6.70 -1.36
N GLN A 111 -28.83 -6.78 -0.36
CA GLN A 111 -29.16 -7.34 0.95
C GLN A 111 -30.14 -6.45 1.72
N VAL A 112 -29.95 -5.13 1.68
CA VAL A 112 -30.88 -4.15 2.29
C VAL A 112 -32.29 -4.28 1.69
N LYS A 113 -32.40 -4.42 0.35
CA LYS A 113 -33.69 -4.62 -0.31
C LYS A 113 -34.37 -5.94 0.05
N LYS A 114 -33.59 -7.02 0.23
CA LYS A 114 -34.13 -8.31 0.71
C LYS A 114 -34.64 -8.17 2.14
N ALA A 115 -33.83 -7.58 3.02
CA ALA A 115 -34.19 -7.37 4.41
C ALA A 115 -35.47 -6.53 4.57
N ALA A 116 -35.59 -5.44 3.82
CA ALA A 116 -36.79 -4.61 3.81
C ALA A 116 -38.07 -5.38 3.46
N LYS A 117 -37.99 -6.38 2.58
CA LYS A 117 -39.14 -7.23 2.23
C LYS A 117 -39.49 -8.19 3.38
N GLN A 118 -38.49 -8.79 3.99
CA GLN A 118 -38.66 -9.72 5.13
C GLN A 118 -39.25 -8.99 6.34
N LEU A 119 -38.68 -7.85 6.73
CA LEU A 119 -39.19 -7.01 7.80
C LEU A 119 -40.64 -6.59 7.58
N TYR A 120 -40.97 -6.12 6.37
CA TYR A 120 -42.35 -5.71 6.08
C TYR A 120 -43.35 -6.86 6.13
N SER A 121 -42.96 -8.04 5.65
CA SER A 121 -43.79 -9.25 5.70
C SER A 121 -44.08 -9.67 7.15
N THR A 122 -43.06 -9.68 8.00
CA THR A 122 -43.20 -10.06 9.41
C THR A 122 -43.90 -9.00 10.26
N TRP A 123 -43.72 -7.72 9.93
CA TRP A 123 -44.39 -6.63 10.62
C TRP A 123 -45.92 -6.74 10.53
N GLY A 124 -46.46 -7.13 9.38
CA GLY A 124 -47.91 -7.32 9.23
C GLY A 124 -48.50 -8.46 10.07
N LYS A 125 -47.65 -9.35 10.60
CA LYS A 125 -48.06 -10.54 11.37
C LYS A 125 -47.84 -10.40 12.88
N ASN A 126 -47.08 -9.40 13.32
CA ASN A 126 -46.67 -9.23 14.71
C ASN A 126 -47.02 -7.82 15.20
N ASN A 127 -47.38 -7.66 16.48
CA ASN A 127 -47.58 -6.35 17.11
C ASN A 127 -46.25 -5.62 17.42
N SER A 128 -45.22 -5.83 16.60
CA SER A 128 -43.93 -5.17 16.76
C SER A 128 -43.98 -3.76 16.18
N HIS A 129 -43.34 -2.80 16.85
CA HIS A 129 -43.39 -1.39 16.49
C HIS A 129 -42.14 -0.91 15.75
N LEU A 130 -41.06 -1.69 15.78
CA LEU A 130 -39.78 -1.31 15.19
C LEU A 130 -39.26 -2.38 14.21
N ARG A 131 -38.77 -1.94 13.06
CA ARG A 131 -38.18 -2.77 12.01
C ARG A 131 -36.69 -2.48 11.91
N VAL A 132 -35.87 -3.43 12.34
CA VAL A 132 -34.43 -3.25 12.49
C VAL A 132 -33.68 -4.14 11.51
N LEU A 133 -32.76 -3.56 10.75
CA LEU A 133 -31.79 -4.32 9.97
C LEU A 133 -30.49 -4.45 10.78
N LEU A 134 -30.04 -5.67 11.04
CA LEU A 134 -28.70 -5.98 11.53
C LEU A 134 -27.80 -6.38 10.35
N ALA A 135 -26.99 -5.44 9.86
CA ALA A 135 -26.05 -5.66 8.76
C ALA A 135 -24.64 -5.88 9.29
N ILE A 136 -24.07 -7.06 9.06
CA ILE A 136 -22.75 -7.43 9.57
C ILE A 136 -21.74 -7.52 8.42
N ASN A 137 -20.66 -6.75 8.49
CA ASN A 137 -19.52 -6.92 7.60
C ASN A 137 -18.72 -8.19 7.99
N ASN A 138 -19.06 -9.29 7.32
CA ASN A 138 -18.51 -10.62 7.60
C ASN A 138 -17.37 -11.04 6.66
N GLY A 139 -17.19 -10.34 5.53
CA GLY A 139 -16.14 -10.65 4.55
C GLY A 139 -15.66 -9.50 3.64
N TYR A 140 -16.16 -8.28 3.82
CA TYR A 140 -15.83 -7.13 2.97
C TYR A 140 -14.61 -6.39 3.54
N SER A 141 -13.41 -6.77 3.10
CA SER A 141 -12.15 -6.18 3.55
C SER A 141 -11.83 -4.83 2.87
N ALA A 142 -12.42 -4.57 1.70
CA ALA A 142 -12.26 -3.29 0.99
C ALA A 142 -13.03 -2.10 1.58
N LEU A 143 -13.81 -2.28 2.63
CA LEU A 143 -14.49 -1.18 3.31
C LEU A 143 -14.05 -1.17 4.77
N ASP A 144 -13.62 -0.02 5.25
CA ASP A 144 -13.52 0.20 6.68
C ASP A 144 -14.92 0.30 7.32
N ALA A 145 -14.95 0.41 8.66
CA ALA A 145 -16.19 0.48 9.41
C ALA A 145 -17.06 1.68 8.98
N ASP A 146 -16.47 2.86 8.83
CA ASP A 146 -17.17 4.09 8.50
C ASP A 146 -17.72 4.06 7.06
N GLU A 147 -16.92 3.55 6.12
CA GLU A 147 -17.33 3.34 4.74
C GLU A 147 -18.51 2.36 4.68
N PHE A 148 -18.43 1.22 5.37
CA PHE A 148 -19.52 0.24 5.43
C PHE A 148 -20.79 0.86 6.04
N ASN A 149 -20.65 1.56 7.17
CA ASN A 149 -21.76 2.25 7.84
C ASN A 149 -22.45 3.24 6.91
N SER A 150 -21.66 4.11 6.27
CA SER A 150 -22.18 5.14 5.36
C SER A 150 -22.96 4.53 4.18
N ILE A 151 -22.47 3.43 3.60
CA ILE A 151 -23.13 2.79 2.46
C ILE A 151 -24.42 2.09 2.90
N VAL A 152 -24.41 1.35 4.02
CA VAL A 152 -25.62 0.66 4.52
C VAL A 152 -26.71 1.67 4.86
N VAL A 153 -26.37 2.72 5.62
CA VAL A 153 -27.32 3.78 6.01
C VAL A 153 -27.90 4.48 4.79
N LYS A 154 -27.06 4.81 3.81
CA LYS A 154 -27.49 5.41 2.54
C LYS A 154 -28.46 4.48 1.78
N CYS A 155 -28.20 3.18 1.73
CA CYS A 155 -29.09 2.23 1.09
C CYS A 155 -30.43 2.14 1.84
N ALA A 156 -30.40 2.02 3.16
CA ALA A 156 -31.62 1.93 3.97
C ALA A 156 -32.48 3.19 3.82
N THR A 157 -31.86 4.37 3.83
CA THR A 157 -32.55 5.66 3.68
C THR A 157 -33.17 5.83 2.30
N ASN A 158 -32.45 5.48 1.23
CA ASN A 158 -32.90 5.79 -0.14
C ASN A 158 -33.76 4.69 -0.78
N ASP A 159 -33.57 3.42 -0.42
CA ASP A 159 -34.20 2.31 -1.11
C ASP A 159 -35.45 1.78 -0.41
N THR A 160 -35.73 2.17 0.84
CA THR A 160 -36.81 1.55 1.62
C THR A 160 -37.39 2.42 2.75
N ALA A 161 -38.71 2.60 2.74
CA ALA A 161 -39.45 3.19 3.85
C ALA A 161 -39.81 2.17 4.97
N LYS A 162 -39.20 0.98 4.92
CA LYS A 162 -39.60 -0.20 5.71
C LYS A 162 -38.58 -0.61 6.77
N ILE A 163 -37.60 0.25 7.03
CA ILE A 163 -36.52 0.01 8.00
C ILE A 163 -36.45 1.23 8.91
N ASP A 164 -36.72 1.04 10.19
CA ASP A 164 -36.76 2.13 11.17
C ASP A 164 -35.37 2.41 11.74
N TYR A 165 -34.60 1.34 11.99
CA TYR A 165 -33.21 1.38 12.43
C TYR A 165 -32.32 0.45 11.63
N VAL A 166 -31.05 0.84 11.49
CA VAL A 166 -29.97 -0.02 11.03
C VAL A 166 -28.99 -0.18 12.17
N ILE A 167 -28.66 -1.42 12.51
CA ILE A 167 -27.44 -1.74 13.23
C ILE A 167 -26.41 -2.20 12.22
N THR A 168 -25.24 -1.57 12.23
CA THR A 168 -24.08 -2.12 11.54
C THR A 168 -23.13 -2.74 12.55
N ALA A 169 -22.55 -3.86 12.18
CA ALA A 169 -21.55 -4.54 12.99
C ALA A 169 -20.45 -5.10 12.11
N GLY A 170 -19.31 -5.38 12.73
CA GLY A 170 -18.17 -5.94 12.02
C GLY A 170 -17.08 -6.32 12.99
N PHE A 171 -16.29 -7.32 12.61
CA PHE A 171 -15.12 -7.74 13.37
C PHE A 171 -13.87 -7.51 12.52
N TYR A 172 -13.29 -6.31 12.60
CA TYR A 172 -12.13 -5.95 11.78
C TYR A 172 -10.86 -6.42 12.48
N TYR A 173 -10.11 -7.27 11.81
CA TYR A 173 -8.90 -7.90 12.33
C TYR A 173 -7.71 -7.46 11.49
N TYR A 174 -6.70 -6.88 12.12
CA TYR A 174 -5.45 -6.45 11.50
C TYR A 174 -4.29 -7.22 12.12
N SER A 175 -3.32 -7.62 11.32
CA SER A 175 -2.15 -8.37 11.78
C SER A 175 -0.93 -8.06 10.93
N ASP A 176 0.22 -7.93 11.58
CA ASP A 176 1.55 -7.86 10.96
C ASP A 176 2.40 -9.12 11.25
N ASP A 177 1.73 -10.25 11.51
CA ASP A 177 2.26 -11.52 12.01
C ASP A 177 2.67 -11.51 13.50
N HIS A 178 2.98 -10.36 14.10
CA HIS A 178 3.44 -10.28 15.50
C HIS A 178 2.42 -9.59 16.40
N GLU A 179 1.97 -8.41 16.01
CA GLU A 179 0.91 -7.66 16.65
C GLU A 179 -0.43 -7.94 15.96
N ASN A 180 -1.48 -8.03 16.77
CA ASN A 180 -2.82 -8.33 16.30
C ASN A 180 -3.80 -7.34 16.93
N TYR A 181 -4.52 -6.62 16.07
CA TYR A 181 -5.50 -5.62 16.48
C TYR A 181 -6.90 -6.08 16.06
N PHE A 182 -7.83 -6.05 17.00
CA PHE A 182 -9.20 -6.45 16.79
C PHE A 182 -10.13 -5.30 17.13
N PHE A 183 -10.94 -4.90 16.16
CA PHE A 183 -11.90 -3.80 16.29
C PHE A 183 -13.31 -4.36 16.09
N PRO A 184 -13.94 -4.89 17.15
CA PRO A 184 -15.37 -5.20 17.12
C PRO A 184 -16.17 -3.89 17.08
N THR A 185 -17.00 -3.73 16.06
CA THR A 185 -17.87 -2.56 15.87
C THR A 185 -19.34 -2.98 15.99
N PHE A 186 -20.16 -2.12 16.58
CA PHE A 186 -21.60 -2.34 16.76
C PHE A 186 -22.29 -0.98 16.98
N GLU A 187 -22.86 -0.43 15.91
CA GLU A 187 -23.36 0.94 15.85
C GLU A 187 -24.83 0.99 15.42
N LEU A 188 -25.60 1.91 16.01
CA LEU A 188 -27.01 2.11 15.73
C LEU A 188 -27.21 3.40 14.94
N PHE A 189 -27.98 3.31 13.86
CA PHE A 189 -28.39 4.42 13.03
C PHE A 189 -29.90 4.47 12.91
N GLN A 190 -30.48 5.61 13.26
CA GLN A 190 -31.90 5.91 13.09
C GLN A 190 -32.17 6.32 11.65
N ILE A 191 -33.22 5.76 11.03
CA ILE A 191 -33.57 6.04 9.63
C ILE A 191 -34.84 6.87 9.52
N GLN A 192 -35.97 6.40 10.06
CA GLN A 192 -37.29 7.01 9.79
C GLN A 192 -38.33 6.85 10.91
N THR A 193 -37.91 6.70 12.15
CA THR A 193 -38.81 6.62 13.32
C THR A 193 -38.35 7.57 14.40
N ASP A 194 -39.28 8.05 15.23
CA ASP A 194 -38.98 8.78 16.47
C ASP A 194 -39.12 7.88 17.72
N VAL A 195 -39.51 6.62 17.54
CA VAL A 195 -39.66 5.65 18.62
C VAL A 195 -38.30 5.07 18.99
N GLU A 196 -37.90 5.22 20.26
CA GLU A 196 -36.61 4.76 20.75
C GLU A 196 -36.48 3.23 20.77
N PHE A 197 -35.33 2.73 20.30
CA PHE A 197 -35.00 1.31 20.35
C PHE A 197 -34.30 0.91 21.66
N HIS A 198 -35.09 0.73 22.71
CA HIS A 198 -34.61 0.46 24.08
C HIS A 198 -33.74 -0.80 24.23
N SER A 199 -33.93 -1.80 23.38
CA SER A 199 -33.21 -3.08 23.47
C SER A 199 -31.80 -3.02 22.86
N PHE A 200 -31.42 -1.93 22.20
CA PHE A 200 -30.10 -1.79 21.57
C PHE A 200 -28.95 -1.97 22.56
N THR A 201 -29.01 -1.33 23.74
CA THR A 201 -27.94 -1.39 24.74
C THR A 201 -27.71 -2.83 25.21
N LYS A 202 -28.79 -3.58 25.47
CA LYS A 202 -28.69 -5.01 25.86
C LYS A 202 -28.03 -5.83 24.75
N LEU A 203 -28.44 -5.61 23.50
CA LEU A 203 -27.91 -6.32 22.35
C LEU A 203 -26.41 -6.00 22.13
N LYS A 204 -26.02 -4.72 22.26
CA LYS A 204 -24.63 -4.27 22.18
C LYS A 204 -23.75 -4.88 23.28
N ASP A 205 -24.25 -4.94 24.51
CA ASP A 205 -23.54 -5.59 25.62
C ASP A 205 -23.33 -7.09 25.37
N CYS A 206 -24.35 -7.77 24.83
CA CYS A 206 -24.24 -9.18 24.45
C CYS A 206 -23.25 -9.39 23.30
N TRP A 207 -23.22 -8.49 22.32
CA TRP A 207 -22.20 -8.49 21.26
C TRP A 207 -20.79 -8.34 21.84
N HIS A 208 -20.57 -7.36 22.73
CA HIS A 208 -19.26 -7.15 23.36
C HIS A 208 -18.79 -8.39 24.14
N ARG A 209 -19.65 -8.96 24.99
CA ARG A 209 -19.32 -10.20 25.73
C ARG A 209 -19.00 -11.37 24.81
N TYR A 210 -19.75 -11.51 23.71
CA TYR A 210 -19.45 -12.53 22.71
C TYR A 210 -18.07 -12.31 22.07
N THR A 211 -17.76 -11.07 21.68
CA THR A 211 -16.46 -10.73 21.07
C THR A 211 -15.28 -10.92 22.03
N GLU A 212 -15.43 -10.59 23.32
CA GLU A 212 -14.41 -10.85 24.35
C GLU A 212 -14.14 -12.35 24.53
N LYS A 213 -15.22 -13.15 24.55
CA LYS A 213 -15.12 -14.61 24.60
C LYS A 213 -14.46 -15.17 23.33
N LEU A 214 -14.80 -14.63 22.16
CA LEU A 214 -14.18 -15.03 20.89
C LEU A 214 -12.67 -14.77 20.90
N LEU A 215 -12.24 -13.58 21.34
CA LEU A 215 -10.84 -13.21 21.46
C LEU A 215 -10.08 -14.09 22.46
N THR A 216 -10.70 -14.41 23.60
CA THR A 216 -10.09 -15.29 24.60
C THR A 216 -9.88 -16.69 24.03
N LEU A 217 -10.89 -17.25 23.36
CA LEU A 217 -10.79 -18.59 22.75
C LEU A 217 -9.77 -18.65 21.60
N MET A 218 -9.57 -17.55 20.88
CA MET A 218 -8.49 -17.46 19.89
C MET A 218 -7.11 -17.54 20.53
N LEU A 219 -6.88 -16.84 21.64
CA LEU A 219 -5.59 -16.84 22.33
C LEU A 219 -5.24 -18.21 22.92
N LEU A 220 -6.25 -19.03 23.23
CA LEU A 220 -6.08 -20.37 23.78
C LEU A 220 -5.92 -21.45 22.69
N ASP A 221 -6.04 -21.11 21.40
CA ASP A 221 -6.02 -22.03 20.25
C ASP A 221 -7.04 -23.18 20.35
N GLU A 222 -8.17 -22.93 21.03
CA GLU A 222 -9.16 -23.96 21.37
C GLU A 222 -10.22 -24.20 20.26
N ARG A 223 -10.08 -23.58 19.07
CA ARG A 223 -11.09 -23.66 18.00
C ARG A 223 -10.58 -24.28 16.71
N GLU A 224 -11.36 -25.21 16.19
CA GLU A 224 -11.23 -25.69 14.81
C GLU A 224 -11.59 -24.56 13.83
N ILE A 225 -10.68 -24.25 12.90
CA ILE A 225 -10.87 -23.24 11.86
C ILE A 225 -11.55 -23.90 10.66
N LYS A 226 -12.84 -23.60 10.46
CA LYS A 226 -13.66 -24.16 9.38
C LYS A 226 -13.89 -23.18 8.23
N ASN A 227 -14.02 -21.89 8.55
CA ASN A 227 -14.30 -20.84 7.57
C ASN A 227 -13.49 -19.57 7.92
N PRO A 228 -12.20 -19.52 7.54
CA PRO A 228 -11.31 -18.47 7.98
C PRO A 228 -11.70 -17.10 7.39
N LYS A 229 -11.66 -16.09 8.25
CA LYS A 229 -11.64 -14.67 7.93
C LYS A 229 -10.19 -14.22 7.91
N ASN A 230 -9.75 -13.69 6.78
CA ASN A 230 -8.42 -13.13 6.63
C ASN A 230 -8.30 -11.77 7.34
N PRO A 231 -7.10 -11.38 7.77
CA PRO A 231 -6.87 -10.03 8.24
C PRO A 231 -7.19 -9.01 7.13
N VAL A 232 -7.56 -7.80 7.56
CA VAL A 232 -7.62 -6.62 6.70
C VAL A 232 -6.19 -6.27 6.31
N ILE A 233 -5.91 -6.46 5.03
CA ILE A 233 -4.62 -6.23 4.39
C ILE A 233 -4.84 -5.41 3.13
N ASP A 234 -3.76 -4.92 2.54
CA ASP A 234 -3.79 -4.24 1.26
C ASP A 234 -4.53 -5.06 0.20
N ILE A 235 -5.38 -4.36 -0.56
CA ILE A 235 -6.07 -4.93 -1.71
C ILE A 235 -5.48 -4.32 -2.96
N GLU A 236 -4.91 -5.17 -3.80
CA GLU A 236 -4.29 -4.76 -5.05
C GLU A 236 -4.90 -5.48 -6.26
N TYR A 237 -4.96 -4.76 -7.39
CA TYR A 237 -5.31 -5.34 -8.68
C TYR A 237 -4.68 -4.56 -9.83
N LEU A 238 -4.48 -5.25 -10.96
CA LEU A 238 -4.02 -4.64 -12.20
C LEU A 238 -5.22 -4.29 -13.09
N TYR A 239 -5.22 -3.08 -13.65
CA TYR A 239 -6.18 -2.67 -14.68
C TYR A 239 -5.46 -1.83 -15.73
N GLN A 240 -5.53 -2.26 -17.00
CA GLN A 240 -4.85 -1.61 -18.14
C GLN A 240 -3.34 -1.38 -17.92
N GLY A 241 -2.66 -2.33 -17.24
CA GLY A 241 -1.23 -2.24 -16.95
C GLY A 241 -0.85 -1.33 -15.78
N ILE A 242 -1.83 -0.66 -15.15
CA ILE A 242 -1.63 0.18 -13.96
C ILE A 242 -2.03 -0.62 -12.72
N LYS A 243 -1.24 -0.51 -11.64
CA LYS A 243 -1.56 -1.13 -10.36
C LYS A 243 -2.47 -0.20 -9.56
N TYR A 244 -3.56 -0.74 -9.04
CA TYR A 244 -4.45 -0.06 -8.11
C TYR A 244 -4.29 -0.71 -6.75
N LEU A 245 -4.05 0.12 -5.73
CA LEU A 245 -3.80 -0.31 -4.37
C LEU A 245 -4.80 0.40 -3.45
N LYS A 246 -5.62 -0.35 -2.72
CA LYS A 246 -6.29 0.15 -1.52
C LYS A 246 -5.44 -0.28 -0.32
N PRO A 247 -4.67 0.64 0.29
CA PRO A 247 -3.90 0.33 1.48
C PRO A 247 -4.83 -0.10 2.61
N ALA A 248 -4.36 -1.01 3.47
CA ALA A 248 -5.04 -1.28 4.72
C ALA A 248 -5.10 0.01 5.55
N PRO A 249 -6.22 0.28 6.26
CA PRO A 249 -6.27 1.36 7.23
C PRO A 249 -5.09 1.29 8.23
N PRO A 250 -4.50 2.43 8.63
CA PRO A 250 -3.42 2.45 9.61
C PRO A 250 -3.88 1.82 10.93
N MET A 251 -3.02 1.03 11.59
CA MET A 251 -3.33 0.39 12.88
C MET A 251 -3.33 1.36 14.07
N GLY A 252 -3.32 2.66 13.81
CA GLY A 252 -3.47 3.75 14.77
C GLY A 252 -2.18 4.21 15.43
N LYS A 253 -1.32 3.28 15.90
CA LYS A 253 -0.05 3.64 16.58
C LYS A 253 1.15 2.92 15.95
N PRO A 254 2.34 3.57 15.94
CA PRO A 254 3.59 2.90 15.63
C PRO A 254 3.77 1.67 16.52
N SER A 255 4.35 0.60 15.98
CA SER A 255 4.60 -0.62 16.73
C SER A 255 5.58 -0.37 17.87
N GLU A 256 5.38 -1.00 19.02
CA GLU A 256 6.39 -1.02 20.09
C GLU A 256 7.37 -2.19 19.94
N PHE A 257 7.01 -3.18 19.12
CA PHE A 257 7.81 -4.38 18.87
C PHE A 257 8.95 -4.13 17.87
N TYR A 258 8.69 -3.35 16.82
CA TYR A 258 9.69 -3.09 15.78
C TYR A 258 10.54 -1.85 16.06
N THR A 259 11.81 -1.90 15.62
CA THR A 259 12.75 -0.79 15.76
C THR A 259 12.19 0.49 15.13
N ASP A 260 12.30 1.61 15.87
CA ASP A 260 11.78 2.93 15.48
C ASP A 260 10.27 2.95 15.16
N GLY A 261 9.55 1.92 15.61
CA GLY A 261 8.11 1.72 15.38
C GLY A 261 7.72 1.41 13.94
N VAL A 262 8.68 1.05 13.09
CA VAL A 262 8.46 0.77 11.66
C VAL A 262 8.24 -0.72 11.42
N ARG A 263 7.05 -1.07 10.95
CA ARG A 263 6.69 -2.46 10.63
C ARG A 263 7.44 -2.95 9.38
N PRO A 264 7.89 -4.21 9.34
CA PRO A 264 8.59 -4.75 8.19
C PRO A 264 7.65 -4.82 6.98
N ARG A 265 8.18 -4.44 5.82
CA ARG A 265 7.46 -4.49 4.54
C ARG A 265 7.94 -5.66 3.70
N TYR A 266 7.02 -6.31 2.99
CA TYR A 266 7.34 -7.35 2.01
C TYR A 266 8.14 -6.76 0.86
N ASN A 267 8.94 -7.61 0.22
CA ASN A 267 9.66 -7.24 -0.98
C ASN A 267 9.37 -8.26 -2.09
N SER A 268 8.26 -8.06 -2.81
CA SER A 268 7.91 -8.93 -3.95
C SER A 268 8.56 -8.52 -5.27
N THR A 269 9.44 -7.51 -5.27
CA THR A 269 10.14 -7.03 -6.49
C THR A 269 11.04 -8.09 -7.12
N GLY A 270 11.40 -9.14 -6.38
CA GLY A 270 12.42 -10.12 -6.78
C GLY A 270 13.86 -9.61 -6.66
N ILE A 271 14.06 -8.38 -6.18
CA ILE A 271 15.39 -7.78 -6.00
C ILE A 271 15.93 -8.15 -4.61
N GLU A 272 16.71 -9.24 -4.54
CA GLU A 272 17.46 -9.63 -3.34
C GLU A 272 18.83 -8.94 -3.26
N ARG A 273 19.38 -8.56 -4.42
CA ARG A 273 20.60 -7.75 -4.56
C ARG A 273 20.33 -6.65 -5.57
N LEU A 274 20.76 -5.43 -5.26
CA LEU A 274 20.56 -4.29 -6.16
C LEU A 274 21.11 -4.60 -7.56
N PRO A 275 20.31 -4.38 -8.62
CA PRO A 275 20.79 -4.51 -9.99
C PRO A 275 21.84 -3.43 -10.29
N PRO A 276 22.55 -3.53 -11.43
CA PRO A 276 23.46 -2.46 -11.86
C PRO A 276 22.74 -1.11 -11.95
N ILE A 277 23.30 -0.10 -11.27
CA ILE A 277 22.70 1.24 -11.11
C ILE A 277 23.35 2.32 -11.97
N GLY A 278 24.34 1.95 -12.78
CA GLY A 278 25.10 2.88 -13.62
C GLY A 278 26.20 2.19 -14.40
N ILE A 279 26.64 2.85 -15.47
CA ILE A 279 27.80 2.43 -16.27
C ILE A 279 28.93 3.42 -16.03
N ALA A 280 30.04 2.93 -15.45
CA ALA A 280 31.21 3.76 -15.19
C ALA A 280 32.16 3.74 -16.40
N PHE A 281 32.55 4.91 -16.89
CA PHE A 281 33.50 5.08 -17.98
C PHE A 281 34.75 5.84 -17.51
N PRO A 282 35.97 5.38 -17.84
CA PRO A 282 37.18 6.09 -17.43
C PRO A 282 37.27 7.46 -18.11
N GLN A 283 37.28 8.52 -17.31
CA GLN A 283 37.51 9.88 -17.74
C GLN A 283 38.97 10.25 -17.45
N LEU A 284 39.67 10.73 -18.49
CA LEU A 284 41.09 11.06 -18.42
C LEU A 284 41.29 12.54 -18.72
N SER A 285 42.00 13.24 -17.85
CA SER A 285 42.58 14.53 -18.21
C SER A 285 43.63 14.33 -19.31
N LYS A 286 44.02 15.41 -20.00
CA LYS A 286 45.02 15.34 -21.08
C LYS A 286 46.33 14.70 -20.59
N ASP A 287 46.78 15.09 -19.40
CA ASP A 287 48.04 14.60 -18.81
C ASP A 287 47.95 13.11 -18.46
N GLN A 288 46.83 12.69 -17.89
CA GLN A 288 46.59 11.28 -17.55
C GLN A 288 46.49 10.43 -18.83
N TRP A 289 45.76 10.90 -19.83
CA TRP A 289 45.66 10.24 -21.13
C TRP A 289 47.02 10.03 -21.80
N CYS A 290 47.91 11.03 -21.75
CA CYS A 290 49.28 10.89 -22.26
C CYS A 290 50.04 9.76 -21.55
N LYS A 291 49.96 9.69 -20.21
CA LYS A 291 50.58 8.60 -19.43
C LYS A 291 50.04 7.23 -19.82
N PHE A 292 48.71 7.11 -19.95
CA PHE A 292 48.07 5.88 -20.40
C PHE A 292 48.50 5.48 -21.82
N LYS A 293 48.58 6.42 -22.78
CA LYS A 293 49.08 6.12 -24.14
C LYS A 293 50.54 5.71 -24.18
N MET A 294 51.39 6.23 -23.29
CA MET A 294 52.79 5.81 -23.21
C MET A 294 52.92 4.35 -22.77
N HIS A 295 52.11 3.91 -21.80
CA HIS A 295 52.16 2.56 -21.25
C HIS A 295 51.27 1.55 -22.02
N LEU A 296 50.27 2.03 -22.75
CA LEU A 296 49.37 1.25 -23.61
C LEU A 296 49.39 1.79 -25.06
N PRO A 297 50.53 1.75 -25.76
CA PRO A 297 50.69 2.40 -27.05
C PRO A 297 49.82 1.80 -28.16
N HIS A 298 49.57 0.49 -28.09
CA HIS A 298 48.79 -0.27 -29.08
C HIS A 298 47.29 -0.33 -28.78
N GLU A 299 46.84 0.33 -27.71
CA GLU A 299 45.41 0.33 -27.36
C GLU A 299 44.64 1.30 -28.27
N ASN A 300 43.81 0.71 -29.13
CA ASN A 300 43.02 1.44 -30.13
C ASN A 300 41.88 2.24 -29.47
N LEU A 301 41.33 1.76 -28.36
CA LEU A 301 40.22 2.42 -27.67
C LEU A 301 40.60 3.77 -27.06
N LEU A 302 41.88 3.94 -26.66
CA LEU A 302 42.41 5.22 -26.19
C LEU A 302 42.56 6.27 -27.30
N GLN A 303 42.30 5.91 -28.57
CA GLN A 303 42.44 6.76 -29.75
C GLN A 303 43.89 7.25 -29.97
N GLY A 304 44.13 7.88 -31.13
CA GLY A 304 45.44 8.46 -31.47
C GLY A 304 45.64 9.88 -30.93
N GLU A 305 44.55 10.62 -30.70
CA GLU A 305 44.55 12.02 -30.25
C GLU A 305 43.58 12.21 -29.07
N TYR A 306 43.94 13.07 -28.12
CA TYR A 306 43.11 13.36 -26.94
C TYR A 306 41.71 13.92 -27.29
N THR A 307 41.62 14.72 -28.36
CA THR A 307 40.36 15.27 -28.87
C THR A 307 39.43 14.14 -29.37
N LYS A 308 39.99 13.15 -30.08
CA LYS A 308 39.26 11.97 -30.54
C LYS A 308 38.84 11.09 -29.35
N TRP A 309 39.71 10.91 -28.35
CA TRP A 309 39.37 10.22 -27.11
C TRP A 309 38.19 10.87 -26.38
N ARG A 310 38.21 12.21 -26.18
CA ARG A 310 37.10 12.92 -25.53
C ARG A 310 35.79 12.77 -26.31
N LYS A 311 35.85 12.81 -27.64
CA LYS A 311 34.68 12.60 -28.49
C LYS A 311 34.14 11.18 -28.36
N PHE A 312 35.02 10.17 -28.42
CA PHE A 312 34.67 8.77 -28.22
C PHE A 312 34.01 8.53 -26.86
N VAL A 313 34.60 9.03 -25.77
CA VAL A 313 34.03 8.94 -24.40
C VAL A 313 32.63 9.58 -24.38
N SER A 314 32.48 10.77 -24.95
CA SER A 314 31.19 11.46 -24.95
C SER A 314 30.12 10.71 -25.77
N GLU A 315 30.50 10.07 -26.88
CA GLU A 315 29.60 9.28 -27.71
C GLU A 315 29.20 7.97 -27.01
N GLU A 316 30.16 7.26 -26.41
CA GLU A 316 29.89 6.05 -25.64
C GLU A 316 29.03 6.34 -24.40
N MET A 317 29.31 7.42 -23.67
CA MET A 317 28.46 7.82 -22.55
C MET A 317 27.02 8.09 -23.00
N LYS A 318 26.82 8.89 -24.06
CA LYS A 318 25.47 9.18 -24.58
C LYS A 318 24.72 7.94 -25.05
N LYS A 319 25.44 6.99 -25.67
CA LYS A 319 24.86 5.74 -26.18
C LYS A 319 24.37 4.82 -25.06
N ASN A 320 25.05 4.84 -23.92
CA ASN A 320 24.77 3.96 -22.79
C ASN A 320 24.09 4.69 -21.63
N ASP A 321 23.62 5.92 -21.83
CA ASP A 321 22.99 6.73 -20.78
C ASP A 321 21.50 6.40 -20.68
N GLU A 322 21.16 5.48 -19.78
CA GLU A 322 19.78 5.08 -19.51
C GLU A 322 19.26 5.70 -18.20
N LYS A 323 17.94 5.83 -18.10
CA LYS A 323 17.25 6.40 -16.93
C LYS A 323 17.59 5.69 -15.62
N LEU A 324 17.55 4.35 -15.59
CA LEU A 324 17.84 3.58 -14.37
C LEU A 324 19.32 3.18 -14.26
N MET A 325 20.12 3.47 -15.28
CA MET A 325 21.52 3.10 -15.37
C MET A 325 22.30 4.23 -16.04
N PRO A 326 22.42 5.40 -15.37
CA PRO A 326 23.13 6.55 -15.92
C PRO A 326 24.58 6.21 -16.29
N ALA A 327 25.05 6.78 -17.39
CA ALA A 327 26.46 6.72 -17.76
C ALA A 327 27.25 7.77 -16.99
N VAL A 328 28.29 7.35 -16.27
CA VAL A 328 29.05 8.17 -15.33
C VAL A 328 30.53 8.17 -15.71
N GLY A 329 31.08 9.36 -15.94
CA GLY A 329 32.51 9.56 -16.13
C GLY A 329 33.24 9.56 -14.79
N ILE A 330 34.27 8.72 -14.65
CA ILE A 330 35.08 8.63 -13.43
C ILE A 330 36.49 9.10 -13.74
N ASP A 331 36.93 10.17 -13.09
CA ASP A 331 38.29 10.68 -13.26
C ASP A 331 39.30 9.66 -12.74
N ILE A 332 40.20 9.20 -13.64
CA ILE A 332 41.24 8.23 -13.31
C ILE A 332 42.61 8.89 -13.25
N VAL A 333 43.34 8.57 -12.18
CA VAL A 333 44.75 8.93 -12.00
C VAL A 333 45.61 7.70 -12.28
N PHE A 334 46.58 7.83 -13.19
CA PHE A 334 47.43 6.74 -13.65
C PHE A 334 48.15 6.03 -12.50
N GLU A 335 48.74 6.78 -11.56
CA GLU A 335 49.47 6.23 -10.42
C GLU A 335 48.58 5.40 -9.47
N GLN A 336 47.27 5.70 -9.42
CA GLN A 336 46.33 4.92 -8.63
C GLN A 336 45.94 3.63 -9.36
N PHE A 337 45.77 3.70 -10.67
CA PHE A 337 45.50 2.54 -11.51
C PHE A 337 46.67 1.55 -11.52
N GLU A 338 47.90 2.04 -11.67
CA GLU A 338 49.13 1.24 -11.63
C GLU A 338 49.24 0.48 -10.30
N LYS A 339 49.12 1.20 -9.17
CA LYS A 339 49.11 0.57 -7.83
C LYS A 339 48.01 -0.46 -7.67
N TRP A 340 46.82 -0.21 -8.23
CA TRP A 340 45.71 -1.15 -8.18
C TRP A 340 46.01 -2.42 -8.99
N CYS A 341 46.56 -2.28 -10.20
CA CYS A 341 47.03 -3.40 -11.01
C CYS A 341 48.06 -4.25 -10.26
N ASP A 342 49.07 -3.62 -9.66
CA ASP A 342 50.10 -4.31 -8.86
C ASP A 342 49.49 -5.06 -7.67
N SER A 343 48.62 -4.38 -6.89
CA SER A 343 48.00 -4.96 -5.70
C SER A 343 47.03 -6.11 -6.00
N THR A 344 46.50 -6.17 -7.22
CA THR A 344 45.54 -7.19 -7.66
C THR A 344 46.15 -8.23 -8.60
N ALA A 345 47.47 -8.16 -8.85
CA ALA A 345 48.19 -9.00 -9.80
C ALA A 345 47.56 -9.00 -11.21
N ARG A 346 47.11 -7.82 -11.67
CA ARG A 346 46.49 -7.63 -12.98
C ARG A 346 47.44 -6.88 -13.92
N GLU A 347 47.44 -7.27 -15.19
CA GLU A 347 48.14 -6.52 -16.23
C GLU A 347 47.47 -5.17 -16.54
N MET A 348 48.25 -4.22 -17.04
CA MET A 348 47.69 -2.98 -17.56
C MET A 348 47.00 -3.26 -18.90
N SER A 349 45.69 -3.01 -18.97
CA SER A 349 44.91 -3.11 -20.21
C SER A 349 43.73 -2.15 -20.14
N PHE A 350 43.13 -1.81 -21.28
CA PHE A 350 41.92 -0.97 -21.29
C PHE A 350 40.74 -1.62 -20.58
N SER A 351 40.62 -2.94 -20.69
CA SER A 351 39.62 -3.72 -19.95
C SER A 351 39.79 -3.53 -18.43
N ASN A 352 41.03 -3.65 -17.93
CA ASN A 352 41.33 -3.41 -16.52
C ASN A 352 41.16 -1.94 -16.11
N LEU A 353 41.40 -0.98 -17.00
CA LEU A 353 41.07 0.43 -16.76
C LEU A 353 39.56 0.64 -16.57
N CYS A 354 38.73 -0.03 -17.36
CA CYS A 354 37.27 -0.01 -17.19
C CYS A 354 36.84 -0.69 -15.87
N TYR A 355 37.45 -1.82 -15.51
CA TYR A 355 37.20 -2.46 -14.21
C TYR A 355 37.60 -1.55 -13.04
N PHE A 356 38.72 -0.85 -13.14
CA PHE A 356 39.16 0.09 -12.12
C PHE A 356 38.21 1.30 -11.99
N SER A 357 37.72 1.83 -13.11
CA SER A 357 36.67 2.86 -13.13
C SER A 357 35.42 2.41 -12.36
N ARG A 358 34.95 1.18 -12.62
CA ARG A 358 33.82 0.59 -11.89
C ARG A 358 34.10 0.44 -10.39
N TYR A 359 35.29 -0.02 -10.01
CA TYR A 359 35.71 -0.13 -8.61
C TYR A 359 35.65 1.22 -7.89
N LEU A 360 36.14 2.29 -8.53
CA LEU A 360 36.07 3.65 -7.98
C LEU A 360 34.63 4.17 -7.92
N PHE A 361 33.82 3.91 -8.94
CA PHE A 361 32.40 4.27 -8.96
C PHE A 361 31.64 3.62 -7.79
N ASP A 362 31.78 2.31 -7.60
CA ASP A 362 31.13 1.60 -6.49
C ASP A 362 31.53 2.18 -5.12
N ALA A 363 32.80 2.55 -4.96
CA ALA A 363 33.29 3.19 -3.75
C ALA A 363 32.72 4.60 -3.55
N GLN A 364 32.56 5.38 -4.62
CA GLN A 364 31.95 6.71 -4.57
C GLN A 364 30.45 6.64 -4.25
N VAL A 365 29.71 5.72 -4.89
CA VAL A 365 28.28 5.50 -4.61
C VAL A 365 28.06 5.21 -3.14
N ARG A 366 28.81 4.27 -2.56
CA ARG A 366 28.70 3.95 -1.12
C ARG A 366 28.95 5.17 -0.24
N LYS A 367 29.94 6.00 -0.59
CA LYS A 367 30.21 7.26 0.14
C LYS A 367 29.05 8.23 0.05
N VAL A 368 28.41 8.38 -1.12
CA VAL A 368 27.25 9.25 -1.30
C VAL A 368 26.06 8.73 -0.52
N ILE A 369 25.76 7.43 -0.57
CA ILE A 369 24.70 6.80 0.22
C ILE A 369 24.89 7.09 1.71
N HIS A 370 26.09 6.86 2.25
CA HIS A 370 26.40 7.12 3.66
C HIS A 370 26.32 8.60 4.07
N ARG A 371 26.42 9.53 3.11
CA ARG A 371 26.34 10.97 3.33
C ARG A 371 24.96 11.55 2.99
N SER A 372 24.03 10.71 2.53
CA SER A 372 22.69 11.17 2.20
C SER A 372 21.97 11.67 3.45
N ASN A 373 21.16 12.71 3.31
CA ASN A 373 20.46 13.33 4.44
C ASN A 373 18.94 13.35 4.19
N PRO A 374 18.13 13.09 5.22
CA PRO A 374 16.70 13.34 5.12
C PRO A 374 16.44 14.85 5.01
N ALA A 375 15.46 15.23 4.21
CA ALA A 375 15.08 16.62 3.96
C ALA A 375 14.82 17.39 5.26
N ASP A 376 14.19 16.75 6.25
CA ASP A 376 13.81 17.36 7.53
C ASP A 376 14.99 17.65 8.48
N ASN A 377 16.18 17.13 8.20
CA ASN A 377 17.35 17.26 9.08
C ASN A 377 18.49 18.09 8.45
N ILE A 378 18.18 18.90 7.45
CA ILE A 378 19.17 19.74 6.79
C ILE A 378 19.45 20.99 7.64
N LYS A 379 20.65 21.04 8.22
CA LYS A 379 21.14 22.19 9.00
C LYS A 379 21.94 23.20 8.17
N ILE A 380 22.28 22.85 6.94
CA ILE A 380 23.19 23.61 6.05
C ILE A 380 22.52 23.72 4.68
N ASN A 381 22.43 24.94 4.13
CA ASN A 381 21.91 25.13 2.77
C ASN A 381 22.93 24.63 1.74
N TYR A 382 22.52 23.63 0.95
CA TYR A 382 23.33 23.08 -0.12
C TYR A 382 22.89 23.69 -1.45
N THR A 383 23.84 24.26 -2.20
CA THR A 383 23.51 24.97 -3.45
C THR A 383 23.24 24.05 -4.63
N CYS A 384 23.73 22.80 -4.61
CA CYS A 384 23.48 21.79 -5.64
C CYS A 384 23.42 20.40 -5.03
N TYR A 385 22.39 19.63 -5.34
CA TYR A 385 22.20 18.28 -4.83
C TYR A 385 21.27 17.46 -5.71
N ILE A 386 21.27 16.14 -5.50
CA ILE A 386 20.22 15.26 -6.02
C ILE A 386 19.13 15.11 -4.96
N TYR A 387 17.88 15.30 -5.35
CA TYR A 387 16.70 15.09 -4.51
C TYR A 387 16.04 13.76 -4.88
N LEU A 388 15.84 12.89 -3.88
CA LEU A 388 15.08 11.66 -4.00
C LEU A 388 13.78 11.81 -3.20
N SER A 389 12.64 11.68 -3.86
CA SER A 389 11.34 11.56 -3.19
C SER A 389 10.83 10.13 -3.39
N THR A 390 10.49 9.45 -2.31
CA THR A 390 9.91 8.10 -2.34
C THR A 390 8.58 8.09 -1.61
N GLU A 391 7.54 7.61 -2.26
CA GLU A 391 6.26 7.27 -1.64
C GLU A 391 6.27 5.78 -1.27
N GLU A 392 6.22 5.48 0.02
CA GLU A 392 6.07 4.12 0.51
C GLU A 392 4.60 3.74 0.55
N LEU A 393 4.20 2.80 -0.31
CA LEU A 393 2.80 2.46 -0.52
C LEU A 393 2.48 1.07 0.02
N GLY A 394 1.65 1.02 1.06
CA GLY A 394 1.17 -0.22 1.65
C GLY A 394 2.28 -1.09 2.25
N ARG A 395 2.01 -2.40 2.34
CA ARG A 395 2.86 -3.40 2.98
C ARG A 395 3.95 -3.97 2.09
N ASP A 396 3.97 -3.68 0.79
CA ASP A 396 4.91 -4.25 -0.17
C ASP A 396 5.74 -3.17 -0.89
N LYS A 397 7.06 -3.29 -0.79
CA LYS A 397 8.04 -2.43 -1.47
C LYS A 397 7.89 -2.40 -2.99
N ALA A 398 7.27 -3.43 -3.58
CA ALA A 398 7.00 -3.44 -5.03
C ALA A 398 5.95 -2.41 -5.48
N ASN A 399 5.27 -1.75 -4.53
CA ASN A 399 4.32 -0.69 -4.79
C ASN A 399 4.94 0.71 -4.67
N ASP A 400 6.17 0.81 -4.19
CA ASP A 400 6.82 2.10 -3.96
C ASP A 400 7.08 2.84 -5.26
N ILE A 401 6.92 4.15 -5.17
CA ILE A 401 7.16 5.06 -6.29
C ILE A 401 8.28 6.01 -5.87
N SER A 402 9.32 6.11 -6.69
CA SER A 402 10.37 7.11 -6.48
C SER A 402 10.54 8.03 -7.68
N SER A 403 10.86 9.29 -7.36
CA SER A 403 11.21 10.35 -8.30
C SER A 403 12.56 10.95 -7.91
N ILE A 404 13.39 11.28 -8.90
CA ILE A 404 14.74 11.81 -8.71
C ILE A 404 14.89 13.09 -9.50
N TYR A 405 15.38 14.14 -8.83
CA TYR A 405 15.59 15.45 -9.41
C TYR A 405 17.02 15.92 -9.16
N TYR A 406 17.57 16.66 -10.11
CA TYR A 406 18.73 17.51 -9.87
C TYR A 406 18.23 18.90 -9.45
N VAL A 407 18.71 19.39 -8.31
CA VAL A 407 18.34 20.71 -7.78
C VAL A 407 19.58 21.59 -7.72
N SER A 408 19.45 22.80 -8.24
CA SER A 408 20.39 23.90 -8.02
C SER A 408 19.66 25.08 -7.43
N GLU A 409 20.15 25.58 -6.31
CA GLU A 409 19.69 26.77 -5.60
C GLU A 409 20.70 27.93 -5.71
N ILE A 410 21.62 27.85 -6.68
CA ILE A 410 22.59 28.92 -6.92
C ILE A 410 21.80 30.16 -7.39
N PRO A 411 21.96 31.33 -6.72
CA PRO A 411 21.25 32.54 -7.10
C PRO A 411 21.45 32.91 -8.57
N GLY A 412 20.36 33.05 -9.33
CA GLY A 412 20.37 33.33 -10.77
C GLY A 412 20.59 32.12 -11.68
N LEU A 413 20.75 30.92 -11.11
CA LEU A 413 20.86 29.63 -11.82
C LEU A 413 19.94 28.57 -11.18
N GLU A 414 18.91 29.02 -10.46
CA GLU A 414 17.98 28.14 -9.78
C GLU A 414 17.24 27.26 -10.78
N ARG A 415 17.28 25.94 -10.57
CA ARG A 415 16.58 24.99 -11.42
C ARG A 415 16.33 23.67 -10.71
N GLN A 416 15.25 23.02 -11.11
CA GLN A 416 14.94 21.64 -10.79
C GLN A 416 14.77 20.88 -12.11
N GLU A 417 15.63 19.90 -12.34
CA GLU A 417 15.63 19.06 -13.53
C GLU A 417 15.14 17.66 -13.15
N GLU A 418 14.12 17.17 -13.84
CA GLU A 418 13.58 15.82 -13.65
C GLU A 418 14.52 14.79 -14.29
N LEU A 419 15.09 13.91 -13.47
CA LEU A 419 15.94 12.81 -13.93
C LEU A 419 15.12 11.52 -14.05
N LEU A 420 14.29 11.25 -13.03
CA LEU A 420 13.31 10.18 -12.98
C LEU A 420 12.03 10.71 -12.35
N LYS A 421 10.90 10.24 -12.86
CA LYS A 421 9.59 10.55 -12.29
C LYS A 421 8.73 9.31 -12.24
N ASP A 422 8.08 9.13 -11.10
CA ASP A 422 7.07 8.12 -10.83
C ASP A 422 7.50 6.70 -11.28
N GLN A 423 8.71 6.29 -10.90
CA GLN A 423 9.25 4.96 -11.22
C GLN A 423 8.99 3.98 -10.08
N LEU A 424 8.67 2.73 -10.41
CA LEU A 424 8.48 1.64 -9.45
C LEU A 424 9.82 1.24 -8.81
N LEU A 425 10.23 1.99 -7.79
CA LEU A 425 11.51 1.88 -7.11
C LEU A 425 11.27 2.06 -5.62
N PHE A 426 11.60 1.04 -4.84
CA PHE A 426 11.68 1.17 -3.40
C PHE A 426 12.87 2.02 -2.98
N PHE A 427 12.78 2.60 -1.78
CA PHE A 427 13.70 3.63 -1.30
C PHE A 427 15.18 3.27 -1.47
N GLU A 428 15.62 2.09 -1.02
CA GLU A 428 17.05 1.73 -1.07
C GLU A 428 17.58 1.61 -2.51
N PHE A 429 16.73 1.19 -3.46
CA PHE A 429 17.11 1.15 -4.87
C PHE A 429 17.09 2.55 -5.49
N GLY A 430 16.08 3.36 -5.18
CA GLY A 430 16.02 4.77 -5.57
C GLY A 430 17.24 5.56 -5.09
N LEU A 431 17.67 5.35 -3.84
CA LEU A 431 18.85 5.99 -3.24
C LEU A 431 20.15 5.60 -3.92
N ALA A 432 20.29 4.35 -4.34
CA ALA A 432 21.44 3.89 -5.11
C ALA A 432 21.50 4.59 -6.48
N ILE A 433 20.39 4.66 -7.21
CA ILE A 433 20.32 5.36 -8.51
C ILE A 433 20.56 6.87 -8.32
N ALA A 434 19.95 7.49 -7.30
CA ALA A 434 20.17 8.90 -6.96
C ALA A 434 21.66 9.19 -6.70
N SER A 435 22.34 8.26 -6.02
CA SER A 435 23.78 8.37 -5.76
C SER A 435 24.62 8.26 -7.04
N ALA A 436 24.21 7.44 -8.01
CA ALA A 436 24.84 7.38 -9.32
C ALA A 436 24.67 8.69 -10.09
N TYR A 437 23.46 9.28 -10.07
CA TYR A 437 23.20 10.60 -10.62
C TYR A 437 24.00 11.70 -9.91
N ALA A 438 24.19 11.59 -8.59
CA ALA A 438 24.95 12.58 -7.85
C ALA A 438 26.38 12.67 -8.40
N ILE A 439 27.03 11.52 -8.60
CA ILE A 439 28.37 11.44 -9.20
C ILE A 439 28.37 11.99 -10.62
N LYS A 440 27.39 11.59 -11.45
CA LYS A 440 27.26 12.08 -12.84
C LYS A 440 27.20 13.60 -12.95
N TYR A 441 26.46 14.25 -12.05
CA TYR A 441 26.31 15.71 -12.01
C TYR A 441 27.40 16.41 -11.17
N GLY A 442 28.42 15.67 -10.69
CA GLY A 442 29.51 16.23 -9.89
C GLY A 442 29.08 16.71 -8.51
N THR A 443 27.93 16.25 -8.01
CA THR A 443 27.46 16.51 -6.66
C THR A 443 27.88 15.36 -5.73
N SER A 444 28.13 15.64 -4.46
CA SER A 444 28.51 14.62 -3.48
C SER A 444 27.41 14.32 -2.46
N LEU A 445 26.19 14.77 -2.75
CA LEU A 445 25.09 14.80 -1.81
C LEU A 445 23.78 14.38 -2.48
N VAL A 446 23.08 13.48 -1.79
CA VAL A 446 21.67 13.16 -2.02
C VAL A 446 20.88 13.64 -0.81
N ILE A 447 19.83 14.41 -1.05
CA ILE A 447 18.78 14.71 -0.08
C ILE A 447 17.60 13.80 -0.39
N HIS A 448 17.00 13.22 0.64
CA HIS A 448 15.85 12.34 0.45
C HIS A 448 14.65 12.68 1.34
N GLU A 449 13.46 12.42 0.83
CA GLU A 449 12.19 12.49 1.53
C GLU A 449 11.45 11.18 1.32
N ILE A 450 10.80 10.68 2.38
CA ILE A 450 9.98 9.48 2.32
C ILE A 450 8.57 9.86 2.76
N ASP A 451 7.63 9.87 1.82
CA ASP A 451 6.22 10.02 2.11
C ASP A 451 5.67 8.67 2.60
N LYS A 452 5.23 8.67 3.86
CA LYS A 452 4.71 7.50 4.56
C LYS A 452 3.18 7.53 4.75
N THR A 453 2.48 8.43 4.07
CA THR A 453 1.02 8.64 4.21
C THR A 453 0.24 7.33 4.09
N TYR A 454 0.63 6.45 3.17
CA TYR A 454 -0.01 5.16 2.93
C TYR A 454 0.89 3.97 3.30
N CYS A 455 1.99 4.21 4.02
CA CYS A 455 2.91 3.16 4.39
C CYS A 455 2.30 2.26 5.46
N TRP A 456 2.65 0.98 5.41
CA TRP A 456 2.37 0.02 6.46
C TRP A 456 3.17 0.37 7.73
N ASN A 457 2.54 1.14 8.63
CA ASN A 457 3.19 1.71 9.80
C ASN A 457 2.46 1.48 11.09
#